data_AF-A0A1H0R9R4-F1
#
_entry.id   AF-A0A1H0R9R4-F1
#
_cell.length_a   1.000
_cell.length_b   1.000
_cell.length_c   1.000
_cell.angle_alpha   90.00
_cell.angle_beta   90.00
_cell.angle_gamma   90.00
#
_symmetry.space_group_name_H-M   'P 1'
#
loop_
_entity.id
_entity.type
_entity.pdbx_description
1 polymer ?
#
loop_
_entity_poly.entity_id
_entity_poly.type
_entity_poly.pdbx_seq_one_letter_code
_entity_poly.pdbx_strand_id
1 'polypeptide(L)'
;MKRVTIYGLVSVAVVLVFAAGASVSWLSQPPPRKLTQADIDAAVLHTLQTKTLPSQAARAAESIRESVVEIRSFAPEKAPDPPPAVKAKRDPPDTRSKSAQKAAPKAAPNASPQRDEAAASDPPRHSEQPDARSEARHIGSGVVVTETGTIITNYHVVADASRLEVTFHNGQTSEASLLQAMPEKDLAIVQAKSIPDDLPAATLGSSQNLAPGMEVVAVGFPFGIGPSVSAGVISGLDRQFVSPDRKQKLDKLIQFDAAANPGNSGGPLVNMNGEVVGIVTAILNPNPSGTFLGIGFAITIESAGMALGSSPF
;
A
#
# COMPACT_ATOMS: atom_id res chain seq x y z
N MET A 1 23.68 -24.70 -83.13
CA MET A 1 22.37 -25.12 -82.59
C MET A 1 22.44 -26.29 -81.60
N LYS A 2 23.40 -27.23 -81.67
CA LYS A 2 23.44 -28.42 -80.79
C LYS A 2 23.74 -28.17 -79.29
N ARG A 3 24.48 -27.12 -78.93
CA ARG A 3 24.87 -26.84 -77.52
C ARG A 3 23.70 -26.34 -76.65
N VAL A 4 22.83 -25.50 -77.20
CA VAL A 4 21.64 -24.96 -76.48
C VAL A 4 20.65 -26.07 -76.11
N THR A 5 20.48 -27.07 -76.99
CA THR A 5 19.62 -28.22 -76.74
C THR A 5 20.15 -29.13 -75.62
N ILE A 6 21.48 -29.26 -75.51
CA ILE A 6 22.13 -30.07 -74.47
C ILE A 6 22.02 -29.40 -73.10
N TYR A 7 22.27 -28.09 -72.98
CA TYR A 7 22.09 -27.37 -71.71
C TYR A 7 20.62 -27.33 -71.26
N GLY A 8 19.67 -27.21 -72.21
CA GLY A 8 18.23 -27.31 -71.91
C GLY A 8 17.83 -28.69 -71.37
N LEU A 9 18.33 -29.77 -71.96
CA LEU A 9 18.09 -31.15 -71.48
C LEU A 9 18.69 -31.42 -70.10
N VAL A 10 19.89 -30.89 -69.83
CA VAL A 10 20.54 -31.02 -68.51
C VAL A 10 19.78 -30.24 -67.44
N SER A 11 19.32 -29.01 -67.73
CA SER A 11 18.49 -28.24 -66.78
C SER A 11 17.15 -28.92 -66.47
N VAL A 12 16.47 -29.50 -67.47
CA VAL A 12 15.23 -30.24 -67.25
C VAL A 12 15.48 -31.48 -66.40
N ALA A 13 16.57 -32.22 -66.64
CA ALA A 13 16.94 -33.38 -65.84
C ALA A 13 17.23 -32.99 -64.38
N VAL A 14 17.94 -31.88 -64.13
CA VAL A 14 18.21 -31.38 -62.78
C VAL A 14 16.92 -30.99 -62.06
N VAL A 15 16.01 -30.26 -62.72
CA VAL A 15 14.71 -29.89 -62.12
C VAL A 15 13.87 -31.12 -61.79
N LEU A 16 13.86 -32.13 -62.66
CA LEU A 16 13.15 -33.39 -62.39
C LEU A 16 13.75 -34.17 -61.23
N VAL A 17 15.08 -34.20 -61.10
CA VAL A 17 15.75 -34.84 -59.95
C VAL A 17 15.45 -34.09 -58.65
N PHE A 18 15.46 -32.75 -58.67
CA PHE A 18 15.07 -31.95 -57.50
C PHE A 18 13.60 -32.13 -57.14
N ALA A 19 12.69 -32.14 -58.12
CA ALA A 19 11.27 -32.36 -57.90
C ALA A 19 11.00 -33.78 -57.38
N ALA A 20 11.68 -34.79 -57.91
CA ALA A 20 11.61 -36.16 -57.41
C ALA A 20 12.16 -36.26 -55.99
N GLY A 21 13.31 -35.64 -55.70
CA GLY A 21 13.89 -35.60 -54.36
C GLY A 21 13.00 -34.90 -53.34
N ALA A 22 12.39 -33.76 -53.72
CA ALA A 22 11.42 -33.05 -52.88
C ALA A 22 10.14 -33.87 -52.67
N SER A 23 9.65 -34.56 -53.69
CA SER A 23 8.47 -35.43 -53.60
C SER A 23 8.72 -36.63 -52.70
N VAL A 24 9.89 -37.26 -52.83
CA VAL A 24 10.31 -38.36 -51.95
C VAL A 24 10.47 -37.86 -50.51
N SER A 25 11.08 -36.69 -50.31
CA SER A 25 11.22 -36.09 -48.97
C SER A 25 9.86 -35.75 -48.34
N TRP A 26 8.91 -35.26 -49.13
CA TRP A 26 7.56 -34.92 -48.67
C TRP A 26 6.72 -36.17 -48.34
N LEU A 27 6.80 -37.23 -49.16
CA LEU A 27 6.16 -38.52 -48.88
C LEU A 27 6.81 -39.29 -47.73
N SER A 28 8.10 -39.05 -47.47
CA SER A 28 8.84 -39.71 -46.39
C SER A 28 8.68 -39.00 -45.04
N GLN A 29 7.90 -37.92 -44.97
CA GLN A 29 7.65 -37.29 -43.68
C GLN A 29 6.81 -38.22 -42.81
N PRO A 30 7.25 -38.53 -41.58
CA PRO A 30 6.44 -39.32 -40.66
C PRO A 30 5.11 -38.60 -40.44
N PRO A 31 4.00 -39.36 -40.32
CA PRO A 31 2.71 -38.75 -40.03
C PRO A 31 2.80 -37.95 -38.73
N PRO A 32 2.12 -36.79 -38.64
CA PRO A 32 2.13 -35.99 -37.42
C PRO A 32 1.68 -36.87 -36.24
N ARG A 33 2.53 -36.94 -35.22
CA ARG A 33 2.25 -37.73 -34.01
C ARG A 33 0.98 -37.19 -33.36
N LYS A 34 -0.01 -38.06 -33.18
CA LYS A 34 -1.22 -37.71 -32.43
C LYS A 34 -0.86 -37.61 -30.95
N LEU A 35 -1.12 -36.46 -30.34
CA LEU A 35 -0.94 -36.28 -28.90
C LEU A 35 -1.88 -37.23 -28.16
N THR A 36 -1.31 -38.06 -27.29
CA THR A 36 -2.05 -38.98 -26.44
C THR A 36 -2.31 -38.36 -25.08
N GLN A 37 -3.24 -38.93 -24.30
CA GLN A 37 -3.44 -38.53 -22.90
C GLN A 37 -2.14 -38.69 -22.09
N ALA A 38 -1.34 -39.71 -22.37
CA ALA A 38 -0.05 -39.93 -21.72
C ALA A 38 0.96 -38.81 -22.02
N ASP A 39 0.96 -38.26 -23.24
CA ASP A 39 1.82 -37.12 -23.58
C ASP A 39 1.37 -35.84 -22.82
N ILE A 40 0.05 -35.66 -22.61
CA ILE A 40 -0.51 -34.56 -21.81
C ILE A 40 -0.14 -34.72 -20.34
N ASP A 41 -0.37 -35.90 -19.76
CA ASP A 41 -0.08 -36.18 -18.35
C ASP A 41 1.41 -36.02 -18.06
N ALA A 42 2.28 -36.49 -18.97
CA ALA A 42 3.72 -36.30 -18.88
C ALA A 42 4.12 -34.81 -18.92
N ALA A 43 3.50 -34.02 -19.78
CA ALA A 43 3.75 -32.58 -19.86
C ALA A 43 3.26 -31.82 -18.61
N VAL A 44 2.09 -32.20 -18.06
CA VAL A 44 1.57 -31.65 -16.80
C VAL A 44 2.49 -32.01 -15.65
N LEU A 45 2.89 -33.28 -15.53
CA LEU A 45 3.79 -33.74 -14.47
C LEU A 45 5.15 -33.04 -14.56
N HIS A 46 5.71 -32.92 -15.76
CA HIS A 46 6.94 -32.18 -16.01
C HIS A 46 6.79 -30.73 -15.57
N THR A 47 5.66 -30.08 -15.88
CA THR A 47 5.40 -28.70 -15.46
C THR A 47 5.30 -28.59 -13.93
N LEU A 48 4.58 -29.49 -13.27
CA LEU A 48 4.47 -29.52 -11.80
C LEU A 48 5.82 -29.78 -11.11
N GLN A 49 6.72 -30.54 -11.75
CA GLN A 49 8.06 -30.85 -11.22
C GLN A 49 9.10 -29.78 -11.51
N THR A 50 8.98 -29.05 -12.63
CA THR A 50 10.02 -28.12 -13.10
C THR A 50 9.63 -26.66 -12.97
N LYS A 51 8.34 -26.34 -12.79
CA LYS A 51 7.84 -24.98 -12.71
C LYS A 51 7.08 -24.78 -11.39
N THR A 52 7.65 -23.95 -10.52
CA THR A 52 6.94 -23.47 -9.34
C THR A 52 5.80 -22.56 -9.80
N LEU A 53 4.56 -23.03 -9.62
CA LEU A 53 3.38 -22.21 -9.89
C LEU A 53 3.15 -21.25 -8.71
N PRO A 54 2.79 -19.97 -8.96
CA PRO A 54 2.42 -19.06 -7.90
C PRO A 54 1.19 -19.60 -7.16
N SER A 55 1.14 -19.37 -5.83
CA SER A 55 -0.04 -19.70 -5.03
C SER A 55 -1.27 -18.92 -5.51
N GLN A 56 -2.48 -19.34 -5.10
CA GLN A 56 -3.70 -18.58 -5.43
C GLN A 56 -3.61 -17.14 -4.92
N ALA A 57 -3.19 -16.97 -3.66
CA ALA A 57 -2.98 -15.66 -3.06
C ALA A 57 -1.97 -14.80 -3.82
N ALA A 58 -0.84 -15.39 -4.28
CA ALA A 58 0.14 -14.66 -5.08
C ALA A 58 -0.44 -14.19 -6.42
N ARG A 59 -1.27 -15.01 -7.07
CA ARG A 59 -1.95 -14.61 -8.33
C ARG A 59 -2.97 -13.50 -8.11
N ALA A 60 -3.79 -13.61 -7.06
CA ALA A 60 -4.77 -12.59 -6.70
C ALA A 60 -4.13 -11.25 -6.32
N ALA A 61 -2.99 -11.30 -5.61
CA ALA A 61 -2.22 -10.10 -5.29
C ALA A 61 -1.60 -9.47 -6.54
N GLU A 62 -1.01 -10.29 -7.43
CA GLU A 62 -0.39 -9.81 -8.65
C GLU A 62 -1.40 -9.14 -9.59
N SER A 63 -2.64 -9.66 -9.67
CA SER A 63 -3.69 -9.07 -10.53
C SER A 63 -4.17 -7.69 -10.06
N ILE A 64 -4.02 -7.36 -8.78
CA ILE A 64 -4.51 -6.08 -8.22
C ILE A 64 -3.39 -5.07 -7.95
N ARG A 65 -2.14 -5.51 -7.83
CA ARG A 65 -1.02 -4.71 -7.30
C ARG A 65 -0.87 -3.33 -7.97
N GLU A 66 -1.11 -3.25 -9.28
CA GLU A 66 -0.89 -2.03 -10.06
C GLU A 66 -2.01 -1.00 -9.88
N SER A 67 -3.15 -1.44 -9.35
CA SER A 67 -4.28 -0.61 -8.93
C SER A 67 -4.23 -0.22 -7.45
N VAL A 68 -3.22 -0.67 -6.69
CA VAL A 68 -3.04 -0.30 -5.27
C VAL A 68 -2.04 0.83 -5.16
N VAL A 69 -2.38 1.86 -4.40
CA VAL A 69 -1.56 3.06 -4.23
C VAL A 69 -1.23 3.31 -2.77
N GLU A 70 -0.08 3.92 -2.50
CA GLU A 70 0.23 4.49 -1.18
C GLU A 70 -0.40 5.87 -1.10
N ILE A 71 -0.99 6.21 0.04
CA ILE A 71 -1.54 7.54 0.30
C ILE A 71 -0.85 8.14 1.52
N ARG A 72 -0.34 9.35 1.37
CA ARG A 72 0.22 10.16 2.44
C ARG A 72 -0.60 11.44 2.61
N SER A 73 -1.00 11.72 3.84
CA SER A 73 -1.61 13.00 4.21
C SER A 73 -0.63 13.84 5.01
N PHE A 74 -0.58 15.14 4.73
CA PHE A 74 0.30 16.08 5.40
C PHE A 74 -0.50 17.06 6.26
N ALA A 75 0.10 17.46 7.38
CA ALA A 75 -0.44 18.51 8.22
C ALA A 75 -0.22 19.89 7.57
N PRO A 76 -0.99 20.93 7.94
CA PRO A 76 -0.65 22.30 7.57
C PRO A 76 0.78 22.62 8.05
N GLU A 77 1.57 23.26 7.19
CA GLU A 77 2.90 23.71 7.58
C GLU A 77 2.78 24.70 8.75
N LYS A 78 3.45 24.41 9.87
CA LYS A 78 3.45 25.28 11.05
C LYS A 78 4.14 26.59 10.65
N ALA A 79 3.46 27.73 10.82
CA ALA A 79 4.08 29.03 10.58
C ALA A 79 5.39 29.16 11.37
N PRO A 80 6.44 29.82 10.82
CA PRO A 80 7.69 30.01 11.53
C PRO A 80 7.43 30.63 12.91
N ASP A 81 8.04 30.09 13.96
CA ASP A 81 7.94 30.71 15.28
C ASP A 81 8.42 32.17 15.17
N PRO A 82 7.71 33.14 15.77
CA PRO A 82 8.15 34.53 15.74
C PRO A 82 9.55 34.61 16.36
N PRO A 83 10.46 35.45 15.81
CA PRO A 83 11.81 35.55 16.30
C PRO A 83 11.79 35.84 17.81
N PRO A 84 12.69 35.20 18.59
CA PRO A 84 12.71 35.36 20.03
C PRO A 84 12.78 36.85 20.38
N ALA A 85 11.84 37.31 21.20
CA ALA A 85 11.79 38.69 21.64
C ALA A 85 13.12 39.05 22.28
N VAL A 86 13.85 40.00 21.66
CA VAL A 86 15.06 40.57 22.22
C VAL A 86 14.66 41.23 23.53
N LYS A 87 15.01 40.59 24.67
CA LYS A 87 14.84 41.21 25.98
C LYS A 87 15.72 42.46 26.01
N ALA A 88 15.11 43.62 25.90
CA ALA A 88 15.79 44.88 26.15
C ALA A 88 16.42 44.82 27.54
N LYS A 89 17.75 44.97 27.60
CA LYS A 89 18.47 45.21 28.85
C LYS A 89 17.81 46.39 29.55
N ARG A 90 17.15 46.13 30.68
CA ARG A 90 16.80 47.18 31.64
C ARG A 90 18.01 47.41 32.51
N ASP A 91 18.50 48.64 32.52
CA ASP A 91 19.56 49.09 33.43
C ASP A 91 19.09 48.99 34.90
N PRO A 92 19.98 48.67 35.84
CA PRO A 92 19.63 48.57 37.25
C PRO A 92 19.44 49.98 37.87
N PRO A 93 18.43 50.19 38.72
CA PRO A 93 18.34 51.41 39.51
C PRO A 93 19.24 51.32 40.74
N ASP A 94 19.87 52.46 41.02
CA ASP A 94 20.86 52.68 42.06
C ASP A 94 20.22 53.01 43.43
N THR A 95 20.80 52.39 44.46
CA THR A 95 20.94 52.74 45.89
C THR A 95 19.80 53.20 46.83
N ARG A 96 19.86 52.57 48.03
CA ARG A 96 19.87 53.10 49.42
C ARG A 96 18.61 53.02 50.33
N SER A 97 18.74 52.10 51.30
CA SER A 97 18.81 52.34 52.77
C SER A 97 17.60 52.02 53.68
N LYS A 98 17.98 51.51 54.88
CA LYS A 98 17.29 51.39 56.19
C LYS A 98 16.37 50.16 56.37
N SER A 99 16.23 49.48 57.52
CA SER A 99 17.00 49.17 58.75
C SER A 99 16.03 48.43 59.70
N ALA A 100 16.53 47.51 60.55
CA ALA A 100 15.89 46.93 61.76
C ALA A 100 14.75 45.89 61.52
N GLN A 101 14.50 44.81 62.29
CA GLN A 101 15.02 44.29 63.57
C GLN A 101 14.54 42.81 63.77
N LYS A 102 15.46 41.94 64.23
CA LYS A 102 15.31 40.92 65.31
C LYS A 102 14.16 39.88 65.33
N ALA A 103 14.52 38.59 65.22
CA ALA A 103 14.43 37.57 66.31
C ALA A 103 14.74 36.13 65.81
N ALA A 104 15.42 35.33 66.64
CA ALA A 104 15.71 33.89 66.52
C ALA A 104 15.14 33.17 67.78
N PRO A 105 15.34 31.85 68.09
CA PRO A 105 16.11 30.79 67.41
C PRO A 105 15.50 29.35 67.48
N LYS A 106 16.29 28.34 67.03
CA LYS A 106 16.37 26.88 67.34
C LYS A 106 16.18 25.99 66.09
N ALA A 107 16.92 24.91 65.82
CA ALA A 107 18.13 24.27 66.36
C ALA A 107 18.63 23.27 65.27
N ALA A 108 19.92 22.94 65.24
CA ALA A 108 20.61 22.06 64.28
C ALA A 108 20.62 20.58 64.74
N PRO A 109 21.45 19.64 64.21
CA PRO A 109 22.19 19.55 62.94
C PRO A 109 22.08 18.16 62.25
N ASN A 110 22.52 18.01 61.00
CA ASN A 110 23.25 16.79 60.63
C ASN A 110 24.28 17.03 59.52
N ALA A 111 25.42 16.35 59.66
CA ALA A 111 26.70 16.65 59.01
C ALA A 111 26.94 15.85 57.71
N SER A 112 27.51 16.55 56.71
CA SER A 112 28.65 16.29 55.76
C SER A 112 28.97 14.87 55.23
N PRO A 113 29.82 14.66 54.17
CA PRO A 113 30.57 15.62 53.33
C PRO A 113 30.65 15.30 51.78
N GLN A 114 31.28 16.23 51.03
CA GLN A 114 32.17 16.01 49.86
C GLN A 114 31.59 15.68 48.47
N ARG A 115 31.78 16.59 47.48
CA ARG A 115 32.93 16.56 46.53
C ARG A 115 32.88 17.67 45.45
N ASP A 116 33.98 18.41 45.41
CA ASP A 116 34.65 19.22 44.38
C ASP A 116 34.02 19.39 42.98
N GLU A 117 33.86 20.67 42.62
CA GLU A 117 33.73 21.18 41.25
C GLU A 117 35.00 20.89 40.44
N ALA A 118 34.82 20.33 39.23
CA ALA A 118 35.83 20.34 38.17
C ALA A 118 35.16 20.71 36.84
N ALA A 119 35.87 21.55 36.11
CA ALA A 119 35.41 22.34 34.99
C ALA A 119 35.26 21.59 33.65
N ALA A 120 34.48 22.22 32.77
CA ALA A 120 34.64 22.29 31.32
C ALA A 120 34.59 20.99 30.48
N SER A 121 33.50 20.82 29.74
CA SER A 121 33.52 20.64 28.27
C SER A 121 32.09 20.66 27.73
N ASP A 122 31.74 21.73 27.01
CA ASP A 122 30.51 21.85 26.22
C ASP A 122 30.76 21.10 24.89
N PRO A 123 30.05 20.00 24.57
CA PRO A 123 30.22 19.36 23.27
C PRO A 123 29.59 20.23 22.18
N PRO A 124 30.16 20.26 20.96
CA PRO A 124 29.68 21.11 19.89
C PRO A 124 28.25 20.72 19.52
N ARG A 125 27.32 21.67 19.60
CA ARG A 125 25.97 21.53 19.10
C ARG A 125 26.06 21.31 17.59
N HIS A 126 25.86 20.07 17.16
CA HIS A 126 25.55 19.77 15.78
C HIS A 126 24.32 20.59 15.40
N SER A 127 24.50 21.51 14.47
CA SER A 127 23.41 22.15 13.76
C SER A 127 22.67 21.09 12.96
N GLU A 128 21.70 20.43 13.60
CA GLU A 128 20.62 19.75 12.89
C GLU A 128 19.84 20.84 12.14
N GLN A 129 20.19 21.02 10.87
CA GLN A 129 19.26 21.57 9.90
C GLN A 129 18.16 20.52 9.75
N PRO A 130 16.90 20.81 10.14
CA PRO A 130 15.81 19.91 9.81
C PRO A 130 15.59 20.06 8.30
N ASP A 131 15.79 19.00 7.55
CA ASP A 131 15.23 18.90 6.20
C ASP A 131 13.72 19.15 6.33
N ALA A 132 13.26 20.31 5.84
CA ALA A 132 11.86 20.72 5.89
C ALA A 132 11.00 19.94 4.88
N ARG A 133 11.08 18.61 4.88
CA ARG A 133 10.01 17.75 4.38
C ARG A 133 9.06 17.58 5.55
N SER A 134 7.92 18.28 5.50
CA SER A 134 6.80 18.03 6.42
C SER A 134 6.59 16.52 6.55
N GLU A 135 6.75 15.98 7.76
CA GLU A 135 6.48 14.56 7.99
C GLU A 135 5.00 14.27 7.70
N ALA A 136 4.74 13.17 7.01
CA ALA A 136 3.38 12.74 6.74
C ALA A 136 2.65 12.45 8.06
N ARG A 137 1.45 13.01 8.21
CA ARG A 137 0.58 12.82 9.38
C ARG A 137 0.02 11.41 9.42
N HIS A 138 -0.43 10.90 8.28
CA HIS A 138 -0.89 9.53 8.13
C HIS A 138 -0.36 8.90 6.86
N ILE A 139 -0.15 7.59 6.94
CA ILE A 139 0.16 6.72 5.82
C ILE A 139 -0.95 5.69 5.72
N GLY A 140 -1.47 5.51 4.51
CA GLY A 140 -2.51 4.55 4.20
C GLY A 140 -2.32 3.98 2.80
N SER A 141 -3.31 3.21 2.38
CA SER A 141 -3.40 2.63 1.06
C SER A 141 -4.65 3.14 0.35
N GLY A 142 -4.72 2.96 -0.96
CA GLY A 142 -5.91 3.23 -1.76
C GLY A 142 -6.05 2.23 -2.90
N VAL A 143 -7.26 2.20 -3.46
CA VAL A 143 -7.61 1.36 -4.60
C VAL A 143 -8.04 2.25 -5.76
N VAL A 144 -7.34 2.19 -6.88
CA VAL A 144 -7.73 2.84 -8.13
C VAL A 144 -8.95 2.11 -8.70
N VAL A 145 -10.05 2.83 -8.93
CA VAL A 145 -11.32 2.25 -9.41
C VAL A 145 -11.73 2.72 -10.79
N THR A 146 -11.02 3.70 -11.35
CA THR A 146 -11.19 4.17 -12.73
C THR A 146 -9.82 4.44 -13.32
N GLU A 147 -9.68 4.25 -14.63
CA GLU A 147 -8.46 4.62 -15.39
C GLU A 147 -8.16 6.13 -15.33
N THR A 148 -9.15 6.96 -14.99
CA THR A 148 -8.98 8.42 -14.81
C THR A 148 -8.35 8.81 -13.46
N GLY A 149 -7.96 7.86 -12.61
CA GLY A 149 -7.29 8.16 -11.33
C GLY A 149 -8.20 8.46 -10.14
N THR A 150 -9.48 8.04 -10.20
CA THR A 150 -10.36 8.00 -9.02
C THR A 150 -9.95 6.84 -8.12
N ILE A 151 -9.74 7.14 -6.85
CA ILE A 151 -9.19 6.22 -5.85
C ILE A 151 -10.11 6.17 -4.62
N ILE A 152 -10.42 4.97 -4.16
CA ILE A 152 -11.09 4.72 -2.88
C ILE A 152 -10.04 4.56 -1.78
N THR A 153 -10.26 5.17 -0.63
CA THR A 153 -9.46 4.97 0.59
C THR A 153 -10.33 5.14 1.84
N ASN A 154 -9.73 5.06 3.03
CA ASN A 154 -10.45 5.40 4.24
C ASN A 154 -10.50 6.91 4.50
N TYR A 155 -11.61 7.35 5.08
CA TYR A 155 -11.78 8.74 5.50
C TYR A 155 -10.71 9.17 6.50
N HIS A 156 -10.40 8.34 7.49
CA HIS A 156 -9.41 8.71 8.52
C HIS A 156 -7.97 8.89 7.98
N VAL A 157 -7.64 8.29 6.82
CA VAL A 157 -6.33 8.48 6.17
C VAL A 157 -6.20 9.91 5.64
N VAL A 158 -7.31 10.47 5.13
CA VAL A 158 -7.33 11.76 4.42
C VAL A 158 -7.95 12.90 5.22
N ALA A 159 -8.59 12.61 6.35
CA ALA A 159 -9.22 13.61 7.20
C ALA A 159 -8.20 14.68 7.63
N ASP A 160 -8.64 15.95 7.68
CA ASP A 160 -7.85 17.13 8.08
C ASP A 160 -6.51 17.32 7.34
N ALA A 161 -6.31 16.66 6.20
CA ALA A 161 -5.12 16.80 5.40
C ALA A 161 -5.10 18.15 4.69
N SER A 162 -4.00 18.89 4.81
CA SER A 162 -3.78 20.11 4.00
C SER A 162 -3.39 19.75 2.56
N ARG A 163 -2.70 18.62 2.40
CA ARG A 163 -2.24 18.05 1.14
C ARG A 163 -2.31 16.54 1.20
N LEU A 164 -2.71 15.94 0.08
CA LEU A 164 -2.67 14.50 -0.15
C LEU A 164 -1.67 14.21 -1.26
N GLU A 165 -0.85 13.19 -1.06
CA GLU A 165 0.04 12.64 -2.06
C GLU A 165 -0.27 11.14 -2.25
N VAL A 166 -0.29 10.72 -3.51
CA VAL A 166 -0.52 9.35 -3.94
C VAL A 166 0.75 8.88 -4.63
N THR A 167 1.23 7.69 -4.26
CA THR A 167 2.33 7.00 -4.97
C THR A 167 1.76 5.78 -5.67
N PHE A 168 1.90 5.74 -7.00
CA PHE A 168 1.48 4.63 -7.85
C PHE A 168 2.50 3.49 -7.84
N HIS A 169 2.10 2.31 -8.33
CA HIS A 169 2.94 1.12 -8.40
C HIS A 169 4.26 1.33 -9.17
N ASN A 170 4.27 2.17 -10.20
CA ASN A 170 5.47 2.52 -10.96
C ASN A 170 6.40 3.52 -10.22
N GLY A 171 6.03 3.95 -9.01
CA GLY A 171 6.74 4.94 -8.20
C GLY A 171 6.43 6.40 -8.54
N GLN A 172 5.58 6.67 -9.54
CA GLN A 172 5.12 8.01 -9.85
C GLN A 172 4.30 8.56 -8.68
N THR A 173 4.55 9.82 -8.32
CA THR A 173 3.78 10.52 -7.30
C THR A 173 2.86 11.56 -7.92
N SER A 174 1.70 11.76 -7.32
CA SER A 174 0.74 12.79 -7.68
C SER A 174 0.13 13.39 -6.43
N GLU A 175 -0.07 14.71 -6.43
CA GLU A 175 -1.02 15.29 -5.49
C GLU A 175 -2.43 14.77 -5.79
N ALA A 176 -3.27 14.69 -4.75
CA ALA A 176 -4.66 14.30 -4.89
C ALA A 176 -5.59 15.31 -4.21
N SER A 177 -6.84 15.33 -4.67
CA SER A 177 -7.92 16.15 -4.08
C SER A 177 -9.03 15.24 -3.58
N LEU A 178 -9.61 15.57 -2.43
CA LEU A 178 -10.77 14.87 -1.90
C LEU A 178 -12.00 15.22 -2.76
N LEU A 179 -12.63 14.22 -3.37
CA LEU A 179 -13.87 14.40 -4.14
C LEU A 179 -15.11 14.21 -3.25
N GLN A 180 -15.10 13.14 -2.46
CA GLN A 180 -16.23 12.77 -1.60
C GLN A 180 -15.73 12.12 -0.32
N ALA A 181 -16.42 12.39 0.78
CA ALA A 181 -16.18 11.75 2.06
C ALA A 181 -17.49 11.19 2.60
N MET A 182 -17.40 10.01 3.21
CA MET A 182 -18.49 9.37 3.95
C MET A 182 -17.96 8.99 5.33
N PRO A 183 -17.85 9.97 6.24
CA PRO A 183 -17.24 9.77 7.54
C PRO A 183 -17.85 8.59 8.28
N GLU A 184 -19.17 8.40 8.22
CA GLU A 184 -19.93 7.33 8.89
C GLU A 184 -19.54 5.90 8.45
N LYS A 185 -19.04 5.74 7.22
CA LYS A 185 -18.51 4.47 6.70
C LYS A 185 -16.98 4.41 6.70
N ASP A 186 -16.32 5.46 7.19
CA ASP A 186 -14.87 5.61 7.12
C ASP A 186 -14.32 5.45 5.69
N LEU A 187 -15.02 6.03 4.71
CA LEU A 187 -14.65 5.97 3.30
C LEU A 187 -14.44 7.37 2.72
N ALA A 188 -13.51 7.48 1.77
CA ALA A 188 -13.28 8.67 0.98
C ALA A 188 -12.93 8.31 -0.46
N ILE A 189 -13.34 9.18 -1.37
CA ILE A 189 -12.97 9.17 -2.78
C ILE A 189 -12.00 10.33 -3.02
N VAL A 190 -10.84 10.02 -3.55
CA VAL A 190 -9.83 11.01 -3.93
C VAL A 190 -9.54 10.92 -5.42
N GLN A 191 -9.13 12.04 -6.00
CA GLN A 191 -8.77 12.15 -7.40
C GLN A 191 -7.31 12.55 -7.51
N ALA A 192 -6.50 11.71 -8.16
CA ALA A 192 -5.13 12.08 -8.50
C ALA A 192 -5.14 13.18 -9.58
N LYS A 193 -4.27 14.18 -9.43
CA LYS A 193 -4.09 15.28 -10.39
C LYS A 193 -3.32 14.84 -11.64
N SER A 194 -2.41 13.89 -11.50
CA SER A 194 -1.70 13.23 -12.59
C SER A 194 -1.72 11.71 -12.38
N ILE A 195 -1.70 10.97 -13.49
CA ILE A 195 -1.76 9.50 -13.49
C ILE A 195 -0.64 8.94 -14.39
N PRO A 196 -0.24 7.68 -14.20
CA PRO A 196 0.52 6.92 -15.20
C PRO A 196 -0.28 6.73 -16.49
N ASP A 197 0.41 6.58 -17.63
CA ASP A 197 -0.22 6.41 -18.95
C ASP A 197 -1.11 5.16 -19.01
N ASP A 198 -0.65 4.05 -18.43
CA ASP A 198 -1.35 2.76 -18.41
C ASP A 198 -1.82 2.44 -16.99
N LEU A 199 -2.67 3.28 -16.40
CA LEU A 199 -3.18 3.08 -15.04
C LEU A 199 -4.31 2.03 -15.01
N PRO A 200 -4.11 0.81 -14.45
CA PRO A 200 -5.18 -0.17 -14.40
C PRO A 200 -6.16 0.14 -13.27
N ALA A 201 -7.45 0.03 -13.57
CA ALA A 201 -8.50 0.04 -12.56
C ALA A 201 -8.69 -1.35 -11.94
N ALA A 202 -8.94 -1.37 -10.63
CA ALA A 202 -9.28 -2.57 -9.89
C ALA A 202 -10.59 -3.17 -10.39
N THR A 203 -10.64 -4.49 -10.54
CA THR A 203 -11.91 -5.20 -10.75
C THR A 203 -12.66 -5.27 -9.43
N LEU A 204 -13.90 -4.77 -9.39
CA LEU A 204 -14.75 -4.82 -8.21
C LEU A 204 -15.60 -6.09 -8.25
N GLY A 205 -15.48 -6.92 -7.21
CA GLY A 205 -16.33 -8.10 -6.99
C GLY A 205 -17.47 -7.76 -6.03
N SER A 206 -18.27 -8.72 -5.59
CA SER A 206 -19.37 -8.48 -4.64
C SER A 206 -19.11 -9.09 -3.27
N SER A 207 -19.62 -8.43 -2.22
CA SER A 207 -19.62 -8.98 -0.87
C SER A 207 -20.83 -9.90 -0.58
N GLN A 208 -21.81 -10.02 -1.48
CA GLN A 208 -23.09 -10.69 -1.22
C GLN A 208 -22.97 -12.21 -1.07
N ASN A 209 -22.04 -12.82 -1.80
CA ASN A 209 -21.82 -14.27 -1.80
C ASN A 209 -20.62 -14.69 -0.94
N LEU A 210 -20.12 -13.79 -0.09
CA LEU A 210 -19.05 -14.12 0.83
C LEU A 210 -19.56 -15.08 1.91
N ALA A 211 -18.67 -15.96 2.34
CA ALA A 211 -18.91 -16.89 3.43
C ALA A 211 -17.65 -17.02 4.30
N PRO A 212 -17.81 -17.23 5.63
CA PRO A 212 -16.68 -17.57 6.47
C PRO A 212 -15.90 -18.78 5.93
N GLY A 213 -14.57 -18.71 5.98
CA GLY A 213 -13.64 -19.71 5.43
C GLY A 213 -13.23 -19.47 3.98
N MET A 214 -13.89 -18.55 3.25
CA MET A 214 -13.40 -18.14 1.92
C MET A 214 -12.06 -17.42 2.06
N GLU A 215 -11.09 -17.83 1.24
CA GLU A 215 -9.77 -17.22 1.22
C GLU A 215 -9.84 -15.78 0.68
N VAL A 216 -9.05 -14.90 1.30
CA VAL A 216 -8.89 -13.50 0.91
C VAL A 216 -7.43 -13.07 1.04
N VAL A 217 -7.09 -12.01 0.33
CA VAL A 217 -5.78 -11.35 0.42
C VAL A 217 -5.99 -9.88 0.79
N ALA A 218 -5.22 -9.38 1.75
CA ALA A 218 -5.09 -7.95 2.00
C ALA A 218 -3.81 -7.44 1.32
N VAL A 219 -3.93 -6.35 0.57
CA VAL A 219 -2.82 -5.69 -0.12
C VAL A 219 -2.74 -4.24 0.35
N GLY A 220 -1.53 -3.72 0.57
CA GLY A 220 -1.35 -2.34 1.01
C GLY A 220 0.08 -1.98 1.36
N PHE A 221 0.25 -0.85 2.04
CA PHE A 221 1.54 -0.25 2.38
C PHE A 221 1.71 -0.14 3.92
N PRO A 222 1.83 -1.27 4.65
CA PRO A 222 1.97 -1.24 6.10
C PRO A 222 3.17 -0.38 6.51
N PHE A 223 2.95 0.56 7.43
CA PHE A 223 3.96 1.48 7.96
C PHE A 223 4.75 2.29 6.91
N GLY A 224 4.30 2.31 5.64
CA GLY A 224 5.01 2.98 4.55
C GLY A 224 6.36 2.36 4.16
N ILE A 225 6.64 1.11 4.57
CA ILE A 225 7.93 0.45 4.25
C ILE A 225 7.97 -0.14 2.83
N GLY A 226 6.82 -0.24 2.19
CA GLY A 226 6.66 -0.78 0.84
C GLY A 226 5.36 -1.57 0.68
N PRO A 227 5.04 -1.96 -0.56
CA PRO A 227 3.86 -2.77 -0.84
C PRO A 227 4.01 -4.14 -0.17
N SER A 228 2.95 -4.60 0.47
CA SER A 228 2.89 -5.88 1.18
C SER A 228 1.58 -6.60 0.91
N VAL A 229 1.65 -7.92 1.01
CA VAL A 229 0.55 -8.83 0.75
C VAL A 229 0.45 -9.79 1.93
N SER A 230 -0.76 -10.00 2.43
CA SER A 230 -1.05 -11.04 3.43
C SER A 230 -2.29 -11.82 3.02
N ALA A 231 -2.30 -13.13 3.28
CA ALA A 231 -3.41 -14.01 2.97
C ALA A 231 -4.04 -14.53 4.25
N GLY A 232 -5.33 -14.82 4.18
CA GLY A 232 -6.13 -15.37 5.26
C GLY A 232 -7.51 -15.77 4.75
N VAL A 233 -8.49 -15.78 5.63
CA VAL A 233 -9.88 -16.10 5.32
C VAL A 233 -10.82 -15.02 5.84
N ILE A 234 -12.03 -15.01 5.30
CA ILE A 234 -13.16 -14.35 5.93
C ILE A 234 -13.48 -15.11 7.21
N SER A 235 -13.40 -14.44 8.36
CA SER A 235 -13.69 -15.03 9.66
C SER A 235 -15.14 -14.78 10.10
N GLY A 236 -15.81 -13.80 9.49
CA GLY A 236 -17.18 -13.43 9.83
C GLY A 236 -17.71 -12.30 8.95
N LEU A 237 -19.04 -12.15 8.94
CA LEU A 237 -19.75 -11.11 8.21
C LEU A 237 -20.66 -10.33 9.17
N ASP A 238 -21.21 -9.22 8.70
CA ASP A 238 -22.13 -8.35 9.44
C ASP A 238 -21.62 -7.92 10.82
N ARG A 239 -20.30 -7.72 10.94
CA ARG A 239 -19.70 -7.28 12.19
C ARG A 239 -19.95 -5.80 12.43
N GLN A 240 -19.93 -5.45 13.71
CA GLN A 240 -19.91 -4.07 14.18
C GLN A 240 -18.61 -3.83 14.93
N PHE A 241 -18.04 -2.66 14.73
CA PHE A 241 -16.82 -2.24 15.41
C PHE A 241 -16.98 -0.79 15.86
N VAL A 242 -16.55 -0.50 17.08
CA VAL A 242 -16.46 0.87 17.58
C VAL A 242 -15.00 1.21 17.69
N SER A 243 -14.55 2.17 16.87
CA SER A 243 -13.17 2.65 16.92
C SER A 243 -12.89 3.23 18.31
N PRO A 244 -11.86 2.75 19.03
CA PRO A 244 -11.49 3.27 20.35
C PRO A 244 -11.19 4.78 20.30
N ASP A 245 -10.49 5.21 19.25
CA ASP A 245 -9.97 6.57 19.13
C ASP A 245 -11.05 7.56 18.65
N ARG A 246 -11.90 7.14 17.70
CA ARG A 246 -12.88 8.02 17.07
C ARG A 246 -14.27 7.93 17.69
N LYS A 247 -14.52 6.95 18.56
CA LYS A 247 -15.86 6.59 19.08
C LYS A 247 -16.90 6.38 17.97
N GLN A 248 -16.41 6.11 16.76
CA GLN A 248 -17.23 5.91 15.59
C GLN A 248 -17.67 4.46 15.53
N LYS A 249 -18.98 4.25 15.37
CA LYS A 249 -19.55 2.94 15.11
C LYS A 249 -19.56 2.65 13.61
N LEU A 250 -18.87 1.59 13.23
CA LEU A 250 -18.92 0.98 11.91
C LEU A 250 -19.79 -0.28 11.98
N ASP A 251 -20.56 -0.53 10.94
CA ASP A 251 -21.47 -1.67 10.80
C ASP A 251 -21.32 -2.36 9.45
N LYS A 252 -21.92 -3.56 9.32
CA LYS A 252 -21.87 -4.39 8.11
C LYS A 252 -20.44 -4.68 7.64
N LEU A 253 -19.55 -4.94 8.59
CA LEU A 253 -18.14 -5.19 8.31
C LEU A 253 -17.89 -6.66 7.97
N ILE A 254 -16.96 -6.87 7.04
CA ILE A 254 -16.31 -8.16 6.80
C ILE A 254 -15.19 -8.29 7.85
N GLN A 255 -15.17 -9.40 8.59
CA GLN A 255 -14.06 -9.77 9.44
C GLN A 255 -13.13 -10.73 8.69
N PHE A 256 -11.83 -10.51 8.81
CA PHE A 256 -10.81 -11.37 8.22
C PHE A 256 -9.61 -11.55 9.17
N ASP A 257 -8.76 -12.54 8.90
CA ASP A 257 -7.58 -12.86 9.71
C ASP A 257 -6.23 -12.69 8.97
N ALA A 258 -6.25 -12.33 7.69
CA ALA A 258 -5.05 -11.89 6.96
C ALA A 258 -4.36 -10.73 7.72
N ALA A 259 -3.03 -10.77 7.81
CA ALA A 259 -2.27 -9.79 8.59
C ALA A 259 -2.52 -8.36 8.11
N ALA A 260 -3.02 -7.50 9.00
CA ALA A 260 -3.25 -6.08 8.73
C ALA A 260 -2.64 -5.21 9.82
N ASN A 261 -1.99 -4.12 9.40
CA ASN A 261 -1.29 -3.16 10.26
C ASN A 261 -1.59 -1.73 9.78
N PRO A 262 -1.32 -0.69 10.60
CA PRO A 262 -1.34 0.70 10.14
C PRO A 262 -0.64 0.86 8.79
N GLY A 263 -1.25 1.59 7.86
CA GLY A 263 -0.82 1.67 6.45
C GLY A 263 -1.59 0.77 5.49
N ASN A 264 -2.19 -0.34 5.95
CA ASN A 264 -3.14 -1.11 5.13
C ASN A 264 -4.52 -0.44 5.03
N SER A 265 -4.84 0.48 5.96
CA SER A 265 -6.09 1.24 5.94
C SER A 265 -6.31 1.91 4.58
N GLY A 266 -7.41 1.58 3.93
CA GLY A 266 -7.83 2.06 2.62
C GLY A 266 -7.42 1.13 1.46
N GLY A 267 -6.62 0.11 1.72
CA GLY A 267 -6.22 -0.91 0.74
C GLY A 267 -7.30 -1.96 0.50
N PRO A 268 -7.19 -2.74 -0.58
CA PRO A 268 -8.21 -3.72 -0.93
C PRO A 268 -8.09 -5.00 -0.10
N LEU A 269 -9.24 -5.54 0.27
CA LEU A 269 -9.42 -6.96 0.58
C LEU A 269 -9.95 -7.64 -0.69
N VAL A 270 -9.19 -8.58 -1.24
CA VAL A 270 -9.51 -9.25 -2.53
C VAL A 270 -9.81 -10.74 -2.34
N ASN A 271 -10.68 -11.28 -3.18
CA ASN A 271 -10.89 -12.72 -3.28
C ASN A 271 -9.80 -13.40 -4.16
N MET A 272 -9.83 -14.73 -4.27
CA MET A 272 -8.83 -15.46 -5.07
C MET A 272 -8.94 -15.25 -6.59
N ASN A 273 -10.00 -14.58 -7.08
CA ASN A 273 -10.10 -14.15 -8.47
C ASN A 273 -9.43 -12.80 -8.72
N GLY A 274 -8.92 -12.13 -7.68
CA GLY A 274 -8.33 -10.79 -7.80
C GLY A 274 -9.35 -9.65 -7.76
N GLU A 275 -10.61 -9.94 -7.39
CA GLU A 275 -11.68 -8.95 -7.32
C GLU A 275 -11.74 -8.35 -5.92
N VAL A 276 -11.89 -7.02 -5.84
CA VAL A 276 -12.02 -6.30 -4.58
C VAL A 276 -13.39 -6.57 -3.97
N VAL A 277 -13.42 -7.16 -2.78
CA VAL A 277 -14.65 -7.48 -2.03
C VAL A 277 -14.86 -6.56 -0.81
N GLY A 278 -13.83 -5.84 -0.41
CA GLY A 278 -13.92 -4.82 0.63
C GLY A 278 -12.70 -3.91 0.73
N ILE A 279 -12.79 -2.89 1.57
CA ILE A 279 -11.72 -1.93 1.87
C ILE A 279 -11.30 -2.10 3.32
N VAL A 280 -10.04 -2.46 3.56
CA VAL A 280 -9.47 -2.66 4.90
C VAL A 280 -9.57 -1.35 5.68
N THR A 281 -10.21 -1.36 6.85
CA THR A 281 -10.50 -0.13 7.63
C THR A 281 -9.89 -0.12 9.03
N ALA A 282 -9.90 -1.26 9.71
CA ALA A 282 -9.54 -1.31 11.12
C ALA A 282 -9.03 -2.69 11.51
N ILE A 283 -8.34 -2.74 12.65
CA ILE A 283 -8.00 -3.98 13.34
C ILE A 283 -8.60 -3.91 14.75
N LEU A 284 -9.08 -5.04 15.25
CA LEU A 284 -9.46 -5.10 16.65
C LEU A 284 -8.20 -5.12 17.50
N ASN A 285 -7.98 -4.04 18.24
CA ASN A 285 -6.94 -4.01 19.25
C ASN A 285 -7.54 -3.71 20.63
N PRO A 286 -7.65 -4.71 21.53
CA PRO A 286 -8.09 -4.50 22.89
C PRO A 286 -7.07 -3.71 23.72
N ASN A 287 -5.82 -3.61 23.25
CA ASN A 287 -4.74 -2.92 23.95
C ASN A 287 -4.18 -1.74 23.11
N PRO A 288 -3.55 -0.72 23.73
CA PRO A 288 -3.02 0.44 22.99
C PRO A 288 -1.82 0.16 22.07
N SER A 289 -1.29 -1.06 22.06
CA SER A 289 0.01 -1.39 21.45
C SER A 289 0.03 -1.43 19.92
N GLY A 290 -1.10 -1.25 19.23
CA GLY A 290 -1.17 -1.26 17.76
C GLY A 290 -0.94 -2.62 17.09
N THR A 291 -0.68 -3.69 17.86
CA THR A 291 -0.43 -5.05 17.36
C THR A 291 -1.67 -5.70 16.74
N PHE A 292 -1.49 -6.34 15.58
CA PHE A 292 -2.51 -7.19 14.97
C PHE A 292 -2.72 -8.49 15.75
N LEU A 293 -3.97 -8.80 16.11
CA LEU A 293 -4.34 -10.00 16.88
C LEU A 293 -5.08 -11.06 16.06
N GLY A 294 -5.03 -11.00 14.72
CA GLY A 294 -5.78 -11.93 13.86
C GLY A 294 -7.23 -11.51 13.60
N ILE A 295 -7.61 -10.27 13.91
CA ILE A 295 -8.96 -9.75 13.71
C ILE A 295 -8.88 -8.40 12.99
N GLY A 296 -9.04 -8.45 11.67
CA GLY A 296 -9.17 -7.29 10.79
C GLY A 296 -10.63 -7.06 10.40
N PHE A 297 -10.95 -5.81 10.06
CA PHE A 297 -12.24 -5.40 9.53
C PHE A 297 -12.08 -4.68 8.19
N ALA A 298 -12.96 -5.02 7.25
CA ALA A 298 -13.12 -4.34 5.99
C ALA A 298 -14.56 -3.87 5.79
N ILE A 299 -14.73 -2.68 5.21
CA ILE A 299 -16.01 -2.18 4.73
C ILE A 299 -16.33 -2.89 3.42
N THR A 300 -17.59 -3.29 3.21
CA THR A 300 -17.99 -3.97 1.97
C THR A 300 -17.80 -3.07 0.75
N ILE A 301 -17.46 -3.69 -0.38
CA ILE A 301 -17.29 -2.93 -1.64
C ILE A 301 -18.59 -2.28 -2.11
N GLU A 302 -19.77 -2.83 -1.78
CA GLU A 302 -21.07 -2.19 -2.02
C GLU A 302 -21.20 -0.85 -1.26
N SER A 303 -20.69 -0.80 -0.02
CA SER A 303 -20.66 0.45 0.75
C SER A 303 -19.71 1.48 0.12
N ALA A 304 -18.62 1.01 -0.46
CA ALA A 304 -17.67 1.84 -1.20
C ALA A 304 -18.20 2.26 -2.59
N GLY A 305 -19.01 1.44 -3.23
CA GLY A 305 -19.73 1.77 -4.46
C GLY A 305 -20.69 2.93 -4.27
N MET A 306 -21.43 2.97 -3.15
CA MET A 306 -22.27 4.13 -2.80
C MET A 306 -21.47 5.44 -2.73
N ALA A 307 -20.17 5.37 -2.37
CA ALA A 307 -19.28 6.54 -2.34
C ALA A 307 -19.04 7.13 -3.73
N LEU A 308 -19.10 6.31 -4.78
CA LEU A 308 -18.85 6.72 -6.16
C LEU A 308 -20.10 7.33 -6.82
N GLY A 309 -21.24 7.36 -6.12
CA GLY A 309 -22.51 7.89 -6.67
C GLY A 309 -23.17 6.98 -7.72
N SER A 310 -22.63 5.79 -7.96
CA SER A 310 -23.17 4.76 -8.85
C SER A 310 -22.98 3.38 -8.22
N SER A 311 -23.97 2.49 -8.40
CA SER A 311 -23.77 1.08 -8.07
C SER A 311 -22.60 0.53 -8.91
N PRO A 312 -21.63 -0.19 -8.33
CA PRO A 312 -20.58 -0.85 -9.09
C PRO A 312 -21.11 -2.08 -9.87
N PHE A 313 -22.41 -2.38 -9.72
CA PHE A 313 -23.18 -3.43 -10.43
C PHE A 313 -24.43 -2.87 -11.08
#